data_AF-A0A1N7JWT9-F1
#
_entry.id   AF-A0A1N7JWT9-F1
#
_cell.length_a   1.000
_cell.length_b   1.000
_cell.length_c   1.000
_cell.angle_alpha   90.00
_cell.angle_beta   90.00
_cell.angle_gamma   90.00
#
_symmetry.space_group_name_H-M   'P 1'
#
loop_
_entity.id
_entity.type
_entity.pdbx_description
1 polymer ?
#
loop_
_entity_poly.entity_id
_entity_poly.type
_entity_poly.pdbx_seq_one_letter_code
_entity_poly.pdbx_strand_id
1 'polypeptide(L)' 'MEYSPYFHCSNRKNLSKMNHDIIAQTLRTYFLEKGKTIKLIQRYLRMKYHLIMDEKLLEKRLQNLSVN' A
#
# COMPACT_ATOMS: atom_id res chain seq x y z
N MET A 1 -31.16 29.57 -16.65
CA MET A 1 -29.80 29.12 -16.35
C MET A 1 -29.72 28.95 -14.84
N GLU A 2 -30.04 27.76 -14.33
CA GLU A 2 -29.96 27.49 -12.88
C GLU A 2 -28.60 26.87 -12.56
N TYR A 3 -27.76 27.62 -11.84
CA TYR A 3 -26.48 27.16 -11.33
C TYR A 3 -26.74 26.52 -9.96
N SER A 4 -26.63 25.19 -9.89
CA SER A 4 -26.91 24.40 -8.69
C SER A 4 -25.72 24.47 -7.71
N PRO A 5 -25.90 24.85 -6.42
CA PRO A 5 -24.81 25.17 -5.49
C PRO A 5 -24.33 23.97 -4.68
N TYR A 6 -24.18 22.79 -5.29
CA TYR A 6 -23.61 21.64 -4.59
C TYR A 6 -22.08 21.67 -4.65
N PHE A 7 -21.45 22.54 -3.87
CA PHE A 7 -20.08 22.28 -3.39
C PHE A 7 -20.16 21.20 -2.31
N HIS A 8 -20.33 19.96 -2.77
CA HIS A 8 -20.30 18.78 -1.93
C HIS A 8 -18.85 18.54 -1.48
N CYS A 9 -18.56 18.89 -0.23
CA CYS A 9 -17.29 18.60 0.45
C CYS A 9 -16.99 17.09 0.30
N SER A 10 -16.07 16.74 -0.58
CA SER A 10 -15.82 15.34 -0.95
C SER A 10 -14.54 14.81 -0.31
N ASN A 11 -14.76 13.91 0.65
CA ASN A 11 -13.95 12.73 0.94
C ASN A 11 -12.63 12.90 1.69
N ARG A 12 -12.72 12.92 3.02
CA ARG A 12 -11.76 12.24 3.93
C ARG A 12 -11.85 10.71 3.75
N LYS A 13 -11.58 10.17 2.56
CA LYS A 13 -11.58 8.71 2.27
C LYS A 13 -10.33 8.22 1.53
N ASN A 14 -9.28 9.03 1.46
CA ASN A 14 -8.10 8.76 0.62
C ASN A 14 -6.81 8.35 1.36
N LEU A 15 -6.83 8.18 2.68
CA LEU A 15 -5.62 7.80 3.42
C LEU A 15 -5.38 6.28 3.46
N SER A 16 -6.45 5.47 3.45
CA SER A 16 -6.34 4.00 3.52
C SER A 16 -5.90 3.36 2.20
N LYS A 17 -6.29 3.95 1.06
CA LYS A 17 -5.97 3.45 -0.27
C LYS A 17 -4.48 3.66 -0.60
N MET A 18 -3.97 4.87 -0.34
CA MET A 18 -2.58 5.24 -0.61
C MET A 18 -1.57 4.38 0.18
N ASN A 19 -1.87 4.01 1.43
CA ASN A 19 -1.00 3.12 2.21
C ASN A 19 -1.00 1.66 1.69
N HIS A 20 -2.13 1.18 1.17
CA HIS A 20 -2.21 -0.13 0.51
C HIS A 20 -1.37 -0.16 -0.76
N ASP A 21 -1.43 0.91 -1.56
CA ASP A 21 -0.64 1.07 -2.77
C ASP A 21 0.87 1.04 -2.47
N ILE A 22 1.35 1.73 -1.44
CA ILE A 22 2.78 1.75 -1.09
C ILE A 22 3.30 0.36 -0.73
N ILE A 23 2.55 -0.40 0.05
CA ILE A 23 2.94 -1.77 0.45
C ILE A 23 2.97 -2.68 -0.78
N ALA A 24 1.94 -2.63 -1.61
CA ALA A 24 1.84 -3.43 -2.82
C ALA A 24 2.96 -3.11 -3.81
N GLN A 25 3.25 -1.82 -4.01
CA GLN A 25 4.32 -1.34 -4.87
C GLN A 25 5.70 -1.74 -4.33
N THR A 26 5.91 -1.62 -3.02
CA THR A 26 7.17 -2.04 -2.38
C THR A 26 7.36 -3.55 -2.52
N LEU A 27 6.31 -4.35 -2.28
CA LEU A 27 6.36 -5.80 -2.49
C LEU A 27 6.66 -6.13 -3.95
N ARG A 28 5.98 -5.50 -4.91
CA ARG A 28 6.21 -5.76 -6.34
C ARG A 28 7.64 -5.42 -6.76
N THR A 29 8.14 -4.24 -6.44
CA THR A 29 9.49 -3.83 -6.83
C THR A 29 10.58 -4.59 -6.10
N TYR A 30 10.49 -4.73 -4.78
CA TYR A 30 11.58 -5.34 -4.01
C TYR A 30 11.49 -6.87 -3.99
N PHE A 31 10.31 -7.46 -3.94
CA PHE A 31 10.17 -8.92 -3.94
C PHE A 31 10.19 -9.50 -5.36
N LEU A 32 9.33 -9.03 -6.27
CA LEU A 32 9.20 -9.62 -7.61
C LEU A 32 10.33 -9.17 -8.56
N GLU A 33 10.64 -7.87 -8.63
CA GLU A 33 11.66 -7.38 -9.59
C GLU A 33 13.09 -7.55 -9.06
N LYS A 34 13.31 -7.37 -7.75
CA LYS A 34 14.66 -7.37 -7.15
C LYS A 34 15.00 -8.67 -6.40
N GLY A 35 14.05 -9.59 -6.22
CA GLY A 35 14.25 -10.85 -5.50
C GLY A 35 14.64 -10.70 -4.03
N LYS A 36 14.23 -9.61 -3.36
CA LYS A 36 14.55 -9.36 -1.95
C LYS A 36 13.65 -10.17 -1.03
N THR A 37 14.20 -10.57 0.11
CA THR A 37 13.47 -11.28 1.16
C THR A 37 12.49 -10.37 1.90
N ILE A 38 11.42 -10.95 2.44
CA ILE A 38 10.38 -10.21 3.17
C ILE A 38 10.96 -9.45 4.37
N LYS A 39 11.99 -9.98 5.05
CA LYS A 39 12.68 -9.30 6.15
C LYS A 39 13.28 -7.94 5.74
N LEU A 40 13.87 -7.85 4.55
CA LEU A 40 14.41 -6.59 4.04
C LEU A 40 13.29 -5.60 3.69
N ILE A 41 12.20 -6.10 3.11
CA ILE A 41 11.03 -5.29 2.76
C ILE A 41 10.34 -4.76 4.02
N GLN A 42 10.20 -5.59 5.05
CA GLN A 42 9.67 -5.21 6.36
C GLN A 42 10.52 -4.13 7.01
N ARG A 43 11.85 -4.29 7.01
CA ARG A 43 12.78 -3.27 7.52
C ARG A 43 12.65 -1.96 6.75
N TYR A 44 12.53 -2.03 5.42
CA TYR A 44 12.37 -0.86 4.57
C TYR A 44 11.05 -0.13 4.83
N LEU A 45 9.93 -0.86 4.92
CA LEU A 45 8.62 -0.29 5.24
C LEU A 45 8.62 0.37 6.63
N ARG A 46 9.28 -0.25 7.61
CA ARG A 46 9.43 0.31 8.96
C ARG A 46 10.31 1.56 8.98
N MET A 47 11.44 1.56 8.28
CA MET A 47 12.37 2.70 8.31
C MET A 47 11.91 3.88 7.46
N LYS A 48 11.36 3.62 6.27
CA LYS A 48 10.98 4.67 5.33
C LYS A 48 9.56 5.19 5.55
N TYR A 49 8.63 4.30 5.88
CA TYR A 49 7.21 4.64 5.99
C TYR A 49 6.67 4.52 7.42
N HIS A 50 7.50 4.14 8.39
CA HIS A 50 7.08 3.87 9.78
C HIS A 50 5.93 2.84 9.87
N LEU A 51 5.79 1.99 8.85
CA LEU A 51 4.76 0.96 8.77
C LEU A 51 5.26 -0.29 9.49
N ILE A 52 4.67 -0.56 10.66
CA ILE A 52 4.91 -1.79 11.41
C ILE A 52 3.92 -2.84 10.87
N MET A 53 4.45 -3.86 10.22
CA MET A 53 3.68 -4.99 9.71
C MET A 53 4.31 -6.30 10.11
N ASP A 54 3.46 -7.28 10.38
CA ASP A 54 3.84 -8.66 10.60
C ASP A 54 4.32 -9.34 9.32
N GLU A 55 5.29 -10.23 9.48
CA GLU A 55 5.83 -11.04 8.37
C GLU A 55 4.72 -11.87 7.71
N LYS A 56 3.85 -12.51 8.51
CA LYS A 56 2.68 -13.28 8.04
C LYS A 56 1.68 -12.42 7.26
N LEU A 57 1.51 -11.15 7.65
CA LEU A 57 0.61 -10.23 6.96
C LEU A 57 1.19 -9.81 5.61
N LEU A 58 2.50 -9.56 5.57
CA LEU A 58 3.25 -9.30 4.35
C LEU A 58 3.18 -10.48 3.38
N GLU A 59 3.35 -11.71 3.85
CA GLU A 59 3.20 -12.93 3.05
C GLU A 59 1.80 -13.07 2.48
N LYS A 60 0.75 -12.85 3.29
CA LYS A 60 -0.63 -12.89 2.80
C LYS A 60 -0.90 -11.84 1.72
N ARG A 61 -0.34 -10.64 1.89
CA ARG A 61 -0.42 -9.57 0.87
C ARG A 61 0.33 -9.93 -0.39
N LEU A 62 1.49 -10.56 -0.26
CA LEU A 62 2.28 -11.04 -1.38
C LEU A 62 1.51 -12.12 -2.18
N GLN A 63 0.90 -13.08 -1.49
CA GLN A 63 0.07 -14.10 -2.13
C GLN A 63 -1.09 -13.45 -2.91
N ASN A 64 -1.78 -12.48 -2.31
CA ASN A 64 -2.83 -11.74 -3.02
C ASN A 64 -2.31 -10.94 -4.24
N LEU A 65 -1.04 -10.54 -4.26
CA LEU A 65 -0.41 -9.86 -5.40
C LEU A 65 0.05 -10.82 -6.49
N SER A 66 0.33 -12.08 -6.16
CA SER A 66 0.79 -13.11 -7.11
C SER A 66 -0.36 -13.87 -7.77
N VAL A 67 -1.56 -13.84 -7.19
CA VAL A 67 -2.75 -14.57 -7.69
C VAL A 67 -3.55 -13.75 -8.72
N ASN A 68 -3.12 -12.53 -9.01
CA ASN A 68 -3.69 -11.65 -10.04
C ASN A 68 -2.66 -11.32 -11.12
#